data_AF-A0A7C6SJF5-F1
#
_entry.id   AF-A0A7C6SJF5-F1
#
_cell.length_a   1.000
_cell.length_b   1.000
_cell.length_c   1.000
_cell.angle_alpha   90.00
_cell.angle_beta   90.00
_cell.angle_gamma   90.00
#
_symmetry.space_group_name_H-M   'P 1'
#
loop_
_entity.id
_entity.type
_entity.pdbx_description
1 polymer ?
#
loop_
_entity_poly.entity_id
_entity_poly.type
_entity_poly.pdbx_seq_one_letter_code
_entity_poly.pdbx_strand_id
1 'polypeptide(L)'
;YPAKGIITTEITAPVSSISVILQSTGEFISVTHNFAIGDIVRIDLGEEMIYKNGESIMYDCSLESDFFEIPTGEFQVSVSAGNATLEFTERWL
;
A
#
# COMPACT_ATOMS: atom_id res chain seq x y z
N TYR A 1 -10.96 17.75 4.52
CA TYR A 1 -10.57 17.37 3.13
C TYR A 1 -9.71 16.11 3.21
N PRO A 2 -9.86 15.12 2.32
CA PRO A 2 -9.17 13.85 2.48
C PRO A 2 -7.65 13.95 2.29
N ALA A 3 -6.91 13.17 3.08
CA ALA A 3 -5.47 13.02 2.95
C ALA A 3 -5.17 11.73 2.17
N LYS A 4 -4.41 11.87 1.09
CA LYS A 4 -3.90 10.75 0.28
C LYS A 4 -2.42 10.55 0.61
N GLY A 5 -1.94 9.32 0.49
CA GLY A 5 -0.58 8.94 0.87
C GLY A 5 0.08 7.97 -0.11
N ILE A 6 1.38 7.80 0.08
CA ILE A 6 2.20 6.83 -0.62
C ILE A 6 2.70 5.82 0.41
N ILE A 7 2.44 4.54 0.17
CA ILE A 7 2.96 3.45 0.98
C ILE A 7 4.12 2.82 0.21
N THR A 8 5.30 2.77 0.83
CA THR A 8 6.48 2.13 0.24
C THR A 8 6.90 0.96 1.11
N THR A 9 7.02 -0.23 0.54
CA THR A 9 7.55 -1.43 1.21
C THR A 9 8.83 -1.91 0.54
N GLU A 10 9.87 -2.15 1.33
CA GLU A 10 11.05 -2.91 0.90
C GLU A 10 10.87 -4.37 1.28
N ILE A 11 10.93 -5.27 0.30
CA ILE A 11 10.75 -6.70 0.50
C ILE A 11 12.01 -7.30 1.14
N THR A 12 11.84 -7.92 2.31
CA THR A 12 12.96 -8.49 3.09
C THR A 12 13.05 -10.02 3.01
N ALA A 13 12.02 -10.69 2.47
CA ALA A 13 11.98 -12.12 2.20
C ALA A 13 11.12 -12.40 0.95
N PRO A 14 11.42 -13.44 0.14
CA PRO A 14 10.61 -13.73 -1.04
C PRO A 14 9.18 -14.08 -0.67
N VAL A 15 8.22 -13.44 -1.33
CA VAL A 15 6.77 -13.65 -1.12
C VAL A 15 6.03 -13.61 -2.45
N SER A 16 4.91 -14.32 -2.54
CA SER A 16 4.06 -14.36 -3.75
C SER A 16 2.90 -13.37 -3.69
N SER A 17 2.76 -12.65 -2.57
CA SER A 17 1.74 -11.62 -2.41
C SER A 17 2.14 -10.64 -1.31
N ILE A 18 1.57 -9.45 -1.40
CA ILE A 18 1.58 -8.45 -0.33
C ILE A 18 0.15 -7.98 -0.09
N SER A 19 -0.15 -7.60 1.15
CA SER A 19 -1.38 -6.93 1.48
C SER A 19 -1.12 -5.76 2.42
N VAL A 20 -1.90 -4.71 2.23
CA VAL A 20 -1.94 -3.52 3.07
C VAL A 20 -3.36 -3.41 3.60
N ILE A 21 -3.53 -3.26 4.91
CA ILE A 21 -4.84 -3.19 5.55
C ILE A 21 -4.91 -1.95 6.44
N LEU A 22 -5.92 -1.11 6.23
CA LEU A 22 -6.30 -0.06 7.16
C LEU A 22 -7.15 -0.67 8.27
N GLN A 23 -6.57 -0.86 9.46
CA GLN A 23 -7.19 -1.64 10.54
C GLN A 23 -8.49 -1.04 11.08
N SER A 24 -8.64 0.29 10.98
CA SER A 24 -9.82 0.99 11.49
C SER A 24 -11.09 0.71 10.68
N THR A 25 -10.95 0.45 9.37
CA THR A 25 -12.08 0.28 8.44
C THR A 25 -12.16 -1.13 7.87
N GLY A 26 -11.04 -1.86 7.84
CA GLY A 26 -10.92 -3.16 7.18
C GLY A 26 -10.68 -3.07 5.66
N GLU A 27 -10.60 -1.85 5.12
CA GLU A 27 -10.20 -1.62 3.73
C GLU A 27 -8.79 -2.18 3.51
N PHE A 28 -8.59 -2.82 2.36
CA PHE A 28 -7.34 -3.49 2.07
C PHE A 28 -6.97 -3.44 0.60
N ILE A 29 -5.68 -3.47 0.34
CA ILE A 29 -5.09 -3.60 -0.99
C ILE A 29 -4.30 -4.90 -1.00
N SER A 30 -4.58 -5.78 -1.96
CA SER A 30 -3.91 -7.09 -2.09
C SER A 30 -3.36 -7.28 -3.49
N VAL A 31 -2.08 -7.65 -3.58
CA VAL A 31 -1.38 -7.82 -4.85
C VAL A 31 -0.70 -9.17 -4.88
N THR A 32 -0.97 -9.95 -5.92
CA THR A 32 -0.34 -11.26 -6.13
C THR A 32 0.70 -11.14 -7.23
N HIS A 33 1.96 -11.04 -6.85
CA HIS A 33 3.07 -10.90 -7.78
C HIS A 33 4.30 -11.62 -7.21
N ASN A 34 5.29 -11.91 -8.05
CA ASN A 34 6.55 -12.49 -7.57
C ASN A 34 7.43 -11.38 -6.97
N PHE A 35 7.60 -11.38 -5.64
CA PHE A 35 8.45 -10.43 -4.94
C PHE A 35 9.72 -11.12 -4.43
N ALA A 36 10.86 -10.54 -4.77
CA ALA A 36 12.19 -10.95 -4.32
C ALA A 36 12.75 -9.96 -3.29
N ILE A 37 13.76 -10.41 -2.54
CA ILE A 37 14.46 -9.55 -1.56
C ILE A 37 15.03 -8.31 -2.27
N GLY A 38 14.80 -7.14 -1.69
CA GLY A 38 15.25 -5.85 -2.21
C GLY A 38 14.29 -5.20 -3.22
N ASP A 39 13.20 -5.87 -3.61
CA ASP A 39 12.16 -5.23 -4.40
C ASP A 39 11.50 -4.10 -3.61
N ILE A 40 11.28 -2.96 -4.27
CA ILE A 40 10.57 -1.81 -3.72
C ILE A 40 9.17 -1.77 -4.32
N VAL A 41 8.17 -1.87 -3.45
CA VAL A 41 6.76 -1.76 -3.82
C VAL A 41 6.24 -0.41 -3.38
N ARG A 42 5.75 0.39 -4.32
CA ARG A 42 5.10 1.68 -4.07
C ARG A 42 3.61 1.58 -4.39
N ILE A 43 2.77 1.89 -3.43
CA ILE A 43 1.32 2.01 -3.57
C ILE A 43 0.97 3.49 -3.45
N ASP A 44 0.42 4.05 -4.52
CA ASP A 44 -0.07 5.42 -4.55
C ASP A 44 -1.57 5.42 -4.29
N LEU A 45 -1.98 5.81 -3.07
CA LEU A 45 -3.40 5.90 -2.70
C LEU A 45 -4.12 7.05 -3.41
N GLY A 46 -3.37 7.99 -4.00
CA GLY A 46 -3.93 9.12 -4.70
C GLY A 46 -4.31 8.80 -6.13
N GLU A 47 -3.42 8.12 -6.84
CA GLU A 47 -3.60 7.65 -8.21
C GLU A 47 -4.25 6.27 -8.31
N GLU A 48 -4.38 5.56 -7.18
CA GLU A 48 -4.86 4.17 -7.11
C GLU A 48 -4.02 3.22 -7.97
N MET A 49 -2.70 3.37 -7.84
CA MET A 49 -1.71 2.66 -8.66
C MET A 49 -0.66 1.96 -7.81
N ILE A 50 -0.13 0.86 -8.33
CA ILE A 50 0.86 0.03 -7.65
C ILE A 50 2.04 -0.23 -8.57
N TYR A 51 3.24 -0.02 -8.04
CA TYR A 51 4.49 -0.14 -8.76
C TYR A 51 5.46 -1.05 -8.04
N LYS A 52 6.19 -1.87 -8.79
CA LYS A 52 7.36 -2.61 -8.33
C LYS A 52 8.58 -2.09 -9.08
N ASN A 53 9.57 -1.58 -8.35
CA ASN A 53 10.81 -1.03 -8.91
C ASN A 53 10.56 0.01 -10.02
N GLY A 54 9.47 0.78 -9.92
CA GLY A 54 9.05 1.79 -10.91
C GLY A 54 8.12 1.30 -12.02
N GLU A 55 7.98 -0.01 -12.20
CA GLU A 55 7.06 -0.60 -13.20
C GLU A 55 5.68 -0.86 -12.60
N SER A 56 4.62 -0.52 -13.33
CA SER A 56 3.25 -0.75 -12.86
C SER A 56 2.96 -2.25 -12.79
N ILE A 57 2.48 -2.70 -11.64
CA ILE A 57 1.95 -4.05 -11.40
C ILE A 57 0.46 -3.99 -11.03
N MET A 58 -0.22 -2.91 -11.38
CA MET A 58 -1.64 -2.73 -11.06
C MET A 58 -2.54 -3.85 -11.61
N TYR A 59 -2.13 -4.47 -12.72
CA TYR A 59 -2.82 -5.64 -13.29
C TYR A 59 -2.90 -6.84 -12.31
N ASP A 60 -1.94 -6.94 -11.38
CA ASP A 60 -1.85 -8.02 -10.41
C ASP A 60 -2.56 -7.70 -9.08
N CYS A 61 -3.22 -6.53 -9.00
CA CYS A 61 -4.04 -6.14 -7.87
C CYS A 61 -5.37 -6.91 -7.88
N SER A 62 -5.79 -7.41 -6.72
CA SER A 62 -7.08 -8.09 -6.58
C SER A 62 -8.24 -7.13 -6.85
N LEU A 63 -9.27 -7.61 -7.55
CA LEU A 63 -10.52 -6.85 -7.80
C LEU A 63 -11.29 -6.54 -6.51
N GLU A 64 -11.03 -7.29 -5.43
CA GLU A 64 -11.63 -7.03 -4.12
C GLU A 64 -10.86 -5.95 -3.32
N SER A 65 -9.72 -5.48 -3.83
CA SER A 65 -8.95 -4.42 -3.19
C SER A 65 -9.69 -3.10 -3.23
N ASP A 66 -9.63 -2.36 -2.13
CA ASP A 66 -10.18 -1.02 -1.98
C ASP A 66 -9.07 -0.07 -1.55
N PHE A 67 -8.82 0.95 -2.37
CA PHE A 67 -7.85 2.00 -2.04
C PHE A 67 -8.52 2.98 -1.10
N PHE A 68 -7.83 3.31 -0.01
CA PHE A 68 -8.40 4.09 1.07
C PHE A 68 -7.72 5.46 1.21
N GLU A 69 -8.45 6.38 1.80
CA GLU A 69 -7.91 7.67 2.24
C GLU A 69 -7.33 7.53 3.65
N ILE A 70 -6.37 8.39 4.00
CA ILE A 70 -5.79 8.42 5.34
C ILE A 70 -6.82 9.03 6.31
N PRO A 71 -7.28 8.28 7.34
CA PRO A 71 -8.25 8.80 8.29
C PRO A 71 -7.70 9.94 9.14
N THR A 72 -8.60 10.78 9.65
CA THR A 72 -8.27 11.76 10.69
C THR A 72 -8.14 11.07 12.05
N GLY A 73 -7.23 11.57 12.90
CA GLY A 73 -7.02 11.02 14.24
C GLY A 73 -6.08 9.82 14.24
N GLU A 74 -6.22 8.95 15.23
CA GLU A 74 -5.40 7.73 15.35
C GLU A 74 -5.88 6.66 14.37
N PHE A 75 -4.93 6.09 13.62
CA PHE A 75 -5.18 4.98 12.71
C PHE A 75 -3.99 4.04 12.71
N GLN A 76 -4.20 2.84 12.18
CA GLN A 76 -3.14 1.84 12.01
C GLN A 76 -3.25 1.22 10.63
N VAL A 77 -2.11 1.16 9.94
CA VAL A 77 -1.94 0.43 8.68
C VAL A 77 -0.98 -0.72 8.93
N SER A 78 -1.37 -1.91 8.50
CA SER A 78 -0.54 -3.11 8.57
C SER A 78 -0.14 -3.55 7.18
N VAL A 79 1.11 -4.00 7.02
CA VAL A 79 1.61 -4.60 5.78
C VAL A 79 2.02 -6.03 6.07
N SER A 80 1.65 -6.97 5.21
CA SER A 80 1.91 -8.40 5.44
C SER A 80 3.36 -8.82 5.21
N ALA A 81 4.14 -8.02 4.48
CA ALA A 81 5.54 -8.32 4.17
C ALA A 81 6.39 -7.06 3.96
N GLY A 82 7.67 -7.17 4.32
CA GLY A 82 8.66 -6.12 4.15
C GLY A 82 8.68 -5.08 5.26
N ASN A 83 9.55 -4.08 5.09
CA ASN A 83 9.60 -2.89 5.93
C ASN A 83 8.86 -1.77 5.22
N ALA A 84 7.80 -1.25 5.83
CA ALA A 84 6.93 -0.27 5.21
C ALA A 84 7.10 1.14 5.79
N THR A 85 6.97 2.15 4.93
CA THR A 85 6.77 3.55 5.29
C THR A 85 5.48 4.06 4.67
N LEU A 86 4.82 4.99 5.36
CA LEU A 86 3.67 5.72 4.85
C LEU A 86 4.04 7.22 4.85
N GLU A 87 4.01 7.83 3.69
CA GLU A 87 4.25 9.26 3.49
C GLU A 87 2.94 9.92 3.06
N PHE A 88 2.50 10.94 3.78
CA PHE A 88 1.29 11.69 3.44
C PHE A 88 1.42 13.14 3.88
N THR A 89 0.66 14.01 3.23
CA THR A 89 0.54 15.42 3.64
C THR A 89 -0.68 15.57 4.52
N GLU A 90 -0.48 16.04 5.76
CA GLU A 90 -1.57 16.36 6.67
C GLU A 90 -2.51 17.41 6.05
N ARG A 91 -3.81 17.23 6.27
CA ARG A 91 -4.85 18.13 5.80
C ARG A 91 -5.74 18.54 6.97
N TRP A 92 -6.11 19.82 6.99
CA TRP A 92 -6.90 20.44 8.07
C TRP A 92 -8.05 21.22 7.44
N LEU A 93 -9.23 20.62 7.35
CA LEU A 93 -10.47 21.27 6.90
C LEU A 93 -11.66 20.43 7.33
#